data_AF-A0AB34KB42-F1
#
_entry.id   AF-A0AB34KB42-F1
#
_cell.length_a   1.000
_cell.length_b   1.000
_cell.length_c   1.000
_cell.angle_alpha   90.00
_cell.angle_beta   90.00
_cell.angle_gamma   90.00
#
_symmetry.space_group_name_H-M   'P 1'
#
loop_
_entity.id
_entity.type
_entity.pdbx_description
1 polymer ?
#
loop_
_entity_poly.entity_id
_entity_poly.type
_entity_poly.pdbx_seq_one_letter_code
_entity_poly.pdbx_strand_id
1 'polypeptide(L)'
;MVVVSPALWDTRSVRSTALLPLSALYACGIRIAETLAGPPRRAPVPVVCAGGALVGGSGKTPVALALARRLRLTQPALDVHFLSRGYPGSSRGPLRVELARHDAQRVGDEALLLARGGPTWVARRRIEGAVAASDAGAQLLVMDDGLQHHGIHRDLSFLCVDARYKTGNGRLLPAGPLREPFHKALARCEAVVAVMPSCSASPTQSGALDEERLRDELVAQPARSASSPRFDHSDAKSLTNALFLITTR
;
A
#
# COMPACT_ATOMS: atom_id res chain seq x y z
N MET A 1 15.23 3.58 8.79
CA MET A 1 16.33 2.93 8.01
C MET A 1 15.97 2.96 6.54
N VAL A 2 16.66 3.77 5.71
CA VAL A 2 16.43 3.78 4.26
C VAL A 2 16.99 2.48 3.71
N VAL A 3 16.12 1.59 3.24
CA VAL A 3 16.55 0.38 2.51
C VAL A 3 17.12 0.85 1.18
N VAL A 4 18.45 0.83 1.05
CA VAL A 4 19.12 1.13 -0.23
C VAL A 4 18.88 -0.05 -1.16
N SER A 5 18.17 0.19 -2.26
CA SER A 5 17.95 -0.81 -3.30
C SER A 5 19.29 -1.20 -3.93
N PRO A 6 19.64 -2.50 -4.02
CA PRO A 6 20.81 -2.95 -4.75
C PRO A 6 20.74 -2.55 -6.22
N ALA A 7 21.84 -2.05 -6.79
CA ALA A 7 21.96 -1.71 -8.22
C ALA A 7 21.62 -2.88 -9.16
N LEU A 8 21.64 -4.11 -8.64
CA LEU A 8 21.21 -5.31 -9.33
C LEU A 8 19.73 -5.27 -9.76
N TRP A 9 18.90 -4.56 -9.01
CA TRP A 9 17.44 -4.53 -9.21
C TRP A 9 17.02 -3.55 -10.31
N ASP A 10 17.93 -2.72 -10.80
CA ASP A 10 17.63 -1.70 -11.81
C ASP A 10 17.59 -2.31 -13.22
N THR A 11 18.43 -3.31 -13.49
CA THR A 11 18.57 -3.91 -14.83
C THR A 11 18.59 -5.45 -14.79
N ARG A 12 18.21 -6.08 -15.92
CA ARG A 12 18.30 -7.53 -16.11
C ARG A 12 19.73 -7.94 -16.45
N SER A 13 20.60 -7.93 -15.45
CA SER A 13 22.00 -8.35 -15.59
C SER A 13 22.19 -9.86 -15.47
N VAL A 14 23.35 -10.36 -15.88
CA VAL A 14 23.76 -11.78 -15.70
C VAL A 14 23.69 -12.18 -14.23
N ARG A 15 24.14 -11.29 -13.33
CA ARG A 15 24.06 -11.49 -11.87
C ARG A 15 22.62 -11.67 -11.41
N SER A 16 21.69 -10.88 -11.93
CA SER A 16 20.26 -11.00 -11.58
C SER A 16 19.69 -12.30 -12.14
N THR A 17 20.13 -12.72 -13.33
CA THR A 17 19.70 -13.97 -13.96
C THR A 17 20.17 -15.20 -13.18
N ALA A 18 21.40 -15.16 -12.64
CA ALA A 18 21.93 -16.21 -11.78
C ALA A 18 21.13 -16.41 -10.48
N LEU A 19 20.40 -15.39 -10.02
CA LEU A 19 19.54 -15.47 -8.83
C LEU A 19 18.12 -15.97 -9.12
N LEU A 20 17.74 -16.21 -10.38
CA LEU A 20 16.40 -16.69 -10.73
C LEU A 20 16.00 -18.01 -10.04
N PRO A 21 16.87 -19.02 -9.87
CA PRO A 21 16.52 -20.22 -9.12
C PRO A 21 16.11 -19.90 -7.68
N LEU A 22 16.81 -18.95 -7.03
CA LEU A 22 16.47 -18.53 -5.68
C LEU A 22 15.16 -17.74 -5.64
N SER A 23 14.88 -16.95 -6.67
CA SER A 23 13.56 -16.30 -6.83
C SER A 23 12.43 -17.29 -7.03
N ALA A 24 12.67 -18.42 -7.70
CA ALA A 24 11.68 -19.49 -7.84
C ALA A 24 11.40 -20.17 -6.49
N LEU A 25 12.43 -20.42 -5.68
CA LEU A 25 12.27 -20.92 -4.31
C LEU A 25 11.49 -19.94 -3.43
N TYR A 26 11.80 -18.64 -3.53
CA TYR A 26 11.06 -17.58 -2.85
C TYR A 26 9.58 -17.56 -3.25
N ALA A 27 9.28 -17.64 -4.55
CA ALA A 27 7.91 -17.71 -5.06
C ALA A 27 7.16 -18.95 -4.56
N CYS A 28 7.85 -20.11 -4.48
CA CYS A 28 7.30 -21.32 -3.89
C CYS A 28 6.93 -21.11 -2.42
N GLY A 29 7.83 -20.51 -1.63
CA GLY A 29 7.58 -20.16 -0.24
C GLY A 29 6.37 -19.24 -0.05
N ILE A 30 6.20 -18.22 -0.91
CA ILE A 30 5.01 -17.37 -0.92
C ILE A 30 3.75 -18.20 -1.17
N ARG A 31 3.75 -19.04 -2.20
CA ARG A 31 2.58 -19.87 -2.54
C ARG A 31 2.18 -20.80 -1.39
N ILE A 32 3.16 -21.41 -0.73
CA ILE A 32 2.91 -22.24 0.45
C ILE A 32 2.29 -21.39 1.56
N ALA A 33 2.86 -20.22 1.86
CA ALA A 33 2.32 -19.31 2.87
C ALA A 33 0.88 -18.85 2.53
N GLU A 34 0.60 -18.54 1.26
CA GLU A 34 -0.75 -18.20 0.75
C GLU A 34 -1.74 -19.34 1.01
N THR A 35 -1.36 -20.59 0.70
CA THR A 35 -2.22 -21.75 0.92
C THR A 35 -2.48 -22.04 2.39
N LEU A 36 -1.50 -21.76 3.27
CA LEU A 36 -1.61 -21.99 4.71
C LEU A 36 -2.34 -20.85 5.45
N ALA A 37 -2.43 -19.66 4.86
CA ALA A 37 -3.01 -18.48 5.53
C ALA A 37 -4.52 -18.58 5.80
N GLY A 38 -5.21 -19.54 5.16
CA GLY A 38 -6.66 -19.71 5.27
C GLY A 38 -7.44 -18.56 4.62
N PRO A 39 -8.78 -18.60 4.69
CA PRO A 39 -9.61 -17.54 4.12
C PRO A 39 -9.46 -16.21 4.88
N PRO A 40 -9.51 -15.07 4.19
CA PRO A 40 -9.43 -13.76 4.83
C PRO A 40 -10.64 -13.53 5.74
N ARG A 41 -10.39 -12.95 6.93
CA ARG A 41 -11.46 -12.58 7.86
C ARG A 41 -11.96 -11.17 7.58
N ARG A 42 -13.28 -10.99 7.58
CA ARG A 42 -13.90 -9.66 7.43
C ARG A 42 -13.81 -8.89 8.74
N ALA A 43 -13.38 -7.62 8.65
CA ALA A 43 -13.42 -6.70 9.77
C ALA A 43 -14.85 -6.21 10.04
N PRO A 44 -15.14 -5.69 11.25
CA PRO A 44 -16.45 -5.11 11.56
C PRO A 44 -16.79 -3.91 10.64
N VAL A 45 -15.77 -3.13 10.28
CA VAL A 45 -15.86 -1.92 9.44
C VAL A 45 -15.10 -2.07 8.12
N PRO A 46 -15.44 -1.30 7.07
CA PRO A 46 -14.76 -1.36 5.78
C PRO A 46 -13.25 -1.10 5.87
N VAL A 47 -12.48 -1.82 5.07
CA VAL A 47 -11.01 -1.71 5.01
C VAL A 47 -10.58 -1.32 3.60
N VAL A 48 -9.93 -0.16 3.49
CA VAL A 48 -9.26 0.31 2.28
C VAL A 48 -7.76 0.14 2.45
N CYS A 49 -7.09 -0.50 1.49
CA CYS A 49 -5.67 -0.80 1.56
C CYS A 49 -4.89 0.08 0.57
N ALA A 50 -3.78 0.69 1.03
CA ALA A 50 -2.74 1.22 0.17
C ALA A 50 -1.50 0.33 0.31
N GLY A 51 -1.07 -0.32 -0.76
CA GLY A 51 0.10 -1.18 -0.69
C GLY A 51 0.87 -1.26 -2.00
N GLY A 52 1.99 -1.97 -2.01
CA GLY A 52 2.92 -1.99 -3.14
C GLY A 52 3.48 -3.38 -3.37
N ALA A 53 3.79 -3.69 -4.63
CA ALA A 53 4.36 -4.97 -5.02
C ALA A 53 5.88 -5.07 -4.78
N LEU A 54 6.55 -3.95 -4.53
CA LEU A 54 8.02 -3.83 -4.49
C LEU A 54 8.54 -3.72 -3.05
N VAL A 55 9.77 -4.20 -2.83
CA VAL A 55 10.56 -3.86 -1.65
C VAL A 55 11.06 -2.42 -1.80
N GLY A 56 10.82 -1.61 -0.78
CA GLY A 56 11.25 -0.21 -0.76
C GLY A 56 10.09 0.78 -0.82
N GLY A 57 10.46 2.05 -1.03
CA GLY A 57 9.58 3.21 -0.94
C GLY A 57 8.65 3.37 -2.14
N SER A 58 7.64 2.51 -2.29
CA SER A 58 6.61 2.66 -3.32
C SER A 58 5.55 3.72 -2.99
N GLY A 59 5.84 4.65 -2.07
CA GLY A 59 4.94 5.74 -1.67
C GLY A 59 3.66 5.34 -0.93
N LYS A 60 3.56 4.12 -0.39
CA LYS A 60 2.35 3.59 0.28
C LYS A 60 1.87 4.48 1.42
N THR A 61 2.76 4.83 2.35
CA THR A 61 2.40 5.64 3.53
C THR A 61 1.93 7.05 3.15
N PRO A 62 2.60 7.79 2.24
CA PRO A 62 2.04 9.03 1.70
C PRO A 62 0.67 8.86 1.04
N VAL A 63 0.45 7.80 0.26
CA VAL A 63 -0.86 7.52 -0.36
C VAL A 63 -1.92 7.26 0.70
N ALA A 64 -1.62 6.47 1.74
CA ALA A 64 -2.52 6.20 2.85
C ALA A 64 -2.93 7.49 3.57
N LEU A 65 -1.97 8.35 3.90
CA LEU A 65 -2.21 9.66 4.52
C LEU A 65 -3.09 10.56 3.65
N ALA A 66 -2.79 10.65 2.35
CA ALA A 66 -3.53 11.46 1.40
C ALA A 66 -4.97 10.94 1.19
N LEU A 67 -5.16 9.62 1.15
CA LEU A 67 -6.47 8.98 1.08
C LEU A 67 -7.31 9.35 2.31
N ALA A 68 -6.77 9.15 3.51
CA ALA A 68 -7.50 9.48 4.75
C ALA A 68 -7.82 10.98 4.84
N ARG A 69 -6.88 11.84 4.45
CA ARG A 69 -7.11 13.29 4.39
C ARG A 69 -8.25 13.63 3.43
N ARG A 70 -8.26 13.04 2.23
CA ARG A 70 -9.31 13.31 1.25
C ARG A 70 -10.67 12.81 1.73
N LEU A 71 -10.74 11.60 2.30
CA LEU A 71 -11.98 11.05 2.86
C LEU A 71 -12.56 11.96 3.95
N ARG A 72 -11.73 12.49 4.86
CA ARG A 72 -12.18 13.44 5.89
C ARG A 72 -12.63 14.78 5.32
N LEU A 73 -12.06 15.23 4.21
CA LEU A 73 -12.49 16.47 3.55
C LEU A 73 -13.83 16.28 2.82
N THR A 74 -14.05 15.14 2.18
CA THR A 74 -15.29 14.85 1.43
C THR A 74 -16.42 14.33 2.32
N GLN A 75 -16.09 13.65 3.42
CA GLN A 75 -17.03 13.07 4.37
C GLN A 75 -16.56 13.36 5.82
N PRO A 76 -16.76 14.59 6.34
CA PRO A 76 -16.23 15.00 7.65
C PRO A 76 -16.76 14.19 8.85
N ALA A 77 -17.95 13.58 8.70
CA ALA A 77 -18.55 12.74 9.73
C ALA A 77 -17.95 11.32 9.79
N LEU A 78 -17.13 10.93 8.81
CA LEU A 78 -16.54 9.60 8.75
C LEU A 78 -15.26 9.52 9.59
N ASP A 79 -15.29 8.75 10.68
CA ASP A 79 -14.09 8.53 11.49
C ASP A 79 -13.16 7.49 10.87
N VAL A 80 -12.09 7.99 10.26
CA VAL A 80 -11.08 7.20 9.54
C VAL A 80 -9.89 6.92 10.45
N HIS A 81 -9.63 5.64 10.72
CA HIS A 81 -8.47 5.17 11.47
C HIS A 81 -7.47 4.45 10.56
N PHE A 82 -6.18 4.49 10.91
CA PHE A 82 -5.14 3.73 10.22
C PHE A 82 -4.86 2.38 10.88
N LEU A 83 -4.47 1.40 10.07
CA LEU A 83 -4.05 0.08 10.52
C LEU A 83 -2.70 -0.29 9.90
N SER A 84 -1.70 -0.54 10.74
CA SER A 84 -0.35 -0.91 10.33
C SER A 84 0.13 -2.19 11.03
N ARG A 85 1.17 -2.81 10.47
CA ARG A 85 1.92 -3.88 11.15
C ARG A 85 2.65 -3.39 12.38
N GLY A 86 3.09 -2.14 12.34
CA GLY A 86 4.11 -1.59 13.22
C GLY A 86 5.49 -2.22 13.05
N TYR A 87 5.86 -2.63 11.82
CA TYR A 87 7.23 -3.08 11.52
C TYR A 87 8.13 -1.86 11.26
N PRO A 88 9.40 -1.84 11.69
CA PRO A 88 10.14 -2.87 12.43
C PRO A 88 9.98 -2.81 13.96
N GLY A 89 8.96 -2.10 14.48
CA GLY A 89 8.68 -2.00 15.91
C GLY A 89 8.40 -3.35 16.59
N SER A 90 8.60 -3.35 17.90
CA SER A 90 8.49 -4.55 18.75
C SER A 90 7.05 -4.88 19.19
N SER A 91 6.12 -3.93 19.11
CA SER A 91 4.73 -4.14 19.53
C SER A 91 4.03 -5.18 18.64
N ARG A 92 3.39 -6.15 19.29
CA ARG A 92 2.58 -7.16 18.61
C ARG A 92 1.12 -6.72 18.42
N GLY A 93 0.68 -5.72 19.18
CA GLY A 93 -0.69 -5.20 19.19
C GLY A 93 -1.75 -6.17 19.73
N PRO A 94 -3.04 -5.81 19.62
CA PRO A 94 -3.54 -4.52 19.11
C PRO A 94 -3.17 -3.36 20.05
N LEU A 95 -2.59 -2.30 19.50
CA LEU A 95 -2.14 -1.13 20.25
C LEU A 95 -2.49 0.14 19.49
N ARG A 96 -3.20 1.08 20.14
CA ARG A 96 -3.36 2.44 19.63
C ARG A 96 -2.07 3.22 19.82
N VAL A 97 -1.60 3.86 18.76
CA VAL A 97 -0.36 4.66 18.82
C VAL A 97 -0.63 5.98 19.53
N GLU A 98 0.13 6.25 20.59
CA GLU A 98 0.12 7.51 21.34
C GLU A 98 1.46 8.22 21.11
N LEU A 99 1.44 9.33 20.35
CA LEU A 99 2.67 10.05 19.95
C LEU A 99 3.50 10.56 21.13
N ALA A 100 2.87 10.81 22.28
CA ALA A 100 3.56 11.28 23.48
C ALA A 100 4.27 10.16 24.26
N ARG A 101 3.95 8.88 23.99
CA ARG A 101 4.38 7.74 24.81
C ARG A 101 5.09 6.64 24.02
N HIS A 102 4.86 6.57 22.71
CA HIS A 102 5.42 5.54 21.85
C HIS A 102 6.47 6.12 20.91
N ASP A 103 7.50 5.31 20.64
CA ASP A 103 8.62 5.62 19.77
C ASP A 103 8.74 4.62 18.61
N ALA A 104 9.71 4.85 17.74
CA ALA A 104 9.96 4.02 16.56
C ALA A 104 10.32 2.57 16.92
N GLN A 105 11.02 2.35 18.04
CA GLN A 105 11.40 1.01 18.49
C GLN A 105 10.18 0.20 18.93
N ARG A 106 9.17 0.87 19.51
CA ARG A 106 7.95 0.22 19.96
C ARG A 106 6.94 0.02 18.84
N VAL A 107 6.63 1.04 18.06
CA VAL A 107 5.53 1.00 17.08
C VAL A 107 5.97 1.08 15.62
N GLY A 108 7.24 1.42 15.34
CA GLY A 108 7.76 1.64 14.00
C GLY A 108 7.59 3.08 13.50
N ASP A 109 8.54 3.52 12.68
CA ASP A 109 8.55 4.88 12.09
C ASP A 109 7.28 5.17 11.28
N GLU A 110 6.84 4.21 10.45
CA GLU A 110 5.64 4.35 9.62
C GLU A 110 4.38 4.53 10.46
N ALA A 111 4.25 3.81 11.58
CA ALA A 111 3.10 3.94 12.46
C ALA A 111 3.05 5.29 13.17
N LEU A 112 4.21 5.85 13.56
CA LEU A 112 4.28 7.20 14.10
C LEU A 112 3.91 8.25 13.05
N LEU A 113 4.34 8.06 11.81
CA LEU A 113 4.00 8.95 10.72
C LEU A 113 2.49 8.94 10.44
N LEU A 114 1.87 7.76 10.38
CA LEU A 114 0.41 7.61 10.27
C LEU A 114 -0.32 8.24 11.47
N ALA A 115 0.22 8.08 12.69
CA ALA A 115 -0.37 8.63 13.91
C ALA A 115 -0.43 10.15 13.93
N ARG A 116 0.48 10.84 13.23
CA ARG A 116 0.41 12.29 13.01
C ARG A 116 -0.71 12.69 12.06
N GLY A 117 -1.08 11.80 11.15
CA GLY A 117 -2.21 11.98 10.24
C GLY A 117 -3.56 11.59 10.84
N GLY A 118 -3.61 10.84 11.95
CA GLY A 118 -4.85 10.44 12.62
C GLY A 118 -4.72 9.17 13.47
N PRO A 119 -5.80 8.73 14.13
CA PRO A 119 -5.76 7.57 15.02
C PRO A 119 -5.20 6.33 14.30
N THR A 120 -4.17 5.72 14.86
CA THR A 120 -3.43 4.63 14.22
C THR A 120 -3.32 3.43 15.14
N TRP A 121 -3.53 2.25 14.58
CA TRP A 121 -3.49 0.97 15.27
C TRP A 121 -2.37 0.11 14.72
N VAL A 122 -1.55 -0.43 15.62
CA VAL A 122 -0.51 -1.41 15.32
C VAL A 122 -1.00 -2.78 15.77
N ALA A 123 -1.02 -3.75 14.85
CA ALA A 123 -1.33 -5.14 15.18
C ALA A 123 -0.65 -6.10 14.21
N ARG A 124 0.06 -7.11 14.74
CA ARG A 124 0.63 -8.20 13.94
C ARG A 124 -0.47 -9.00 13.25
N ARG A 125 -1.56 -9.30 13.96
CA ARG A 125 -2.79 -9.87 13.41
C ARG A 125 -3.75 -8.74 13.08
N ARG A 126 -3.86 -8.39 11.80
CA ARG A 126 -4.62 -7.20 11.36
C ARG A 126 -6.08 -7.20 11.80
N ILE A 127 -6.70 -8.37 11.82
CA ILE A 127 -8.10 -8.47 12.26
C ILE A 127 -8.29 -8.03 13.72
N GLU A 128 -7.35 -8.30 14.61
CA GLU A 128 -7.43 -7.89 16.03
C GLU A 128 -7.28 -6.37 16.15
N GLY A 129 -6.39 -5.77 15.35
CA GLY A 129 -6.28 -4.31 15.26
C GLY A 129 -7.52 -3.66 14.66
N ALA A 130 -8.14 -4.29 13.67
CA ALA A 130 -9.38 -3.79 13.04
C ALA A 130 -10.57 -3.84 14.00
N VAL A 131 -10.70 -4.89 14.81
CA VAL A 131 -11.71 -4.98 15.87
C VAL A 131 -11.49 -3.90 16.92
N ALA A 132 -10.27 -3.79 17.46
CA ALA A 132 -9.97 -2.77 18.46
C ALA A 132 -10.17 -1.34 17.95
N ALA A 133 -9.86 -1.08 16.68
CA ALA A 133 -10.13 0.20 16.04
C ALA A 133 -11.63 0.49 15.90
N SER A 134 -12.42 -0.52 15.52
CA SER A 134 -13.88 -0.42 15.45
C SER A 134 -14.50 -0.13 16.82
N ASP A 135 -14.05 -0.84 17.86
CA ASP A 135 -14.53 -0.65 19.23
C ASP A 135 -14.20 0.76 19.76
N ALA A 136 -13.13 1.36 19.24
CA ALA A 136 -12.72 2.73 19.54
C ALA A 136 -13.40 3.79 18.64
N GLY A 137 -14.40 3.42 17.83
CA GLY A 137 -15.20 4.34 17.03
C GLY A 137 -14.80 4.48 15.56
N ALA A 138 -13.81 3.71 15.07
CA ALA A 138 -13.49 3.73 13.64
C ALA A 138 -14.73 3.35 12.82
N GLN A 139 -15.02 4.10 11.77
CA GLN A 139 -16.06 3.78 10.79
C GLN A 139 -15.46 3.29 9.47
N LEU A 140 -14.19 3.63 9.20
CA LEU A 140 -13.42 3.13 8.07
C LEU A 140 -11.95 2.95 8.46
N LEU A 141 -11.33 1.89 7.95
CA LEU A 141 -9.92 1.60 8.16
C LEU A 141 -9.11 1.83 6.88
N VAL A 142 -8.01 2.60 7.00
CA VAL A 142 -6.99 2.70 5.96
C VAL A 142 -5.79 1.85 6.37
N MET A 143 -5.56 0.75 5.67
CA MET A 143 -4.46 -0.17 5.93
C MET A 143 -3.23 0.18 5.09
N ASP A 144 -2.10 0.42 5.76
CA ASP A 144 -0.79 0.66 5.12
C ASP A 144 -0.01 -0.66 4.94
N ASP A 145 0.54 -0.86 3.74
CA ASP A 145 1.29 -2.04 3.28
C ASP A 145 0.59 -3.39 3.53
N GLY A 146 -0.67 -3.46 3.15
CA GLY A 146 -1.52 -4.63 3.38
C GLY A 146 -1.69 -5.59 2.20
N LEU A 147 -1.14 -5.30 1.01
CA LEU A 147 -1.41 -6.10 -0.21
C LEU A 147 -1.00 -7.56 -0.08
N GLN A 148 0.07 -7.83 0.65
CA GLN A 148 0.58 -9.19 0.88
C GLN A 148 -0.03 -9.87 2.11
N HIS A 149 -0.90 -9.17 2.85
CA HIS A 149 -1.54 -9.74 4.03
C HIS A 149 -2.84 -10.44 3.64
N HIS A 150 -2.89 -11.76 3.84
CA HIS A 150 -4.04 -12.60 3.50
C HIS A 150 -5.04 -12.76 4.66
N GLY A 151 -4.68 -12.34 5.88
CA GLY A 151 -5.48 -12.60 7.08
C GLY A 151 -6.69 -11.70 7.28
N ILE A 152 -6.85 -10.64 6.48
CA ILE A 152 -7.95 -9.68 6.56
C ILE A 152 -8.51 -9.41 5.16
N HIS A 153 -9.84 -9.36 5.05
CA HIS A 153 -10.52 -8.94 3.84
C HIS A 153 -10.34 -7.44 3.66
N ARG A 154 -10.11 -7.02 2.41
CA ARG A 154 -10.02 -5.61 2.02
C ARG A 154 -11.17 -5.34 1.08
N ASP A 155 -11.93 -4.29 1.36
CA ASP A 155 -13.07 -3.90 0.54
C ASP A 155 -12.62 -3.11 -0.68
N LEU A 156 -11.53 -2.35 -0.55
CA LEU A 156 -10.81 -1.67 -1.64
C LEU A 156 -9.29 -1.75 -1.39
N SER A 157 -8.50 -1.76 -2.45
CA SER A 157 -7.06 -1.92 -2.50
C SER A 157 -6.45 -1.12 -3.66
N PHE A 158 -5.53 -0.23 -3.35
CA PHE A 158 -4.78 0.58 -4.31
C PHE A 158 -3.33 0.09 -4.40
N LEU A 159 -2.88 -0.14 -5.63
CA LEU A 159 -1.49 -0.49 -5.90
C LEU A 159 -0.65 0.78 -6.08
N CYS A 160 0.17 1.10 -5.08
CA CYS A 160 1.09 2.23 -5.09
C CYS A 160 2.36 1.84 -5.84
N VAL A 161 2.70 2.60 -6.88
CA VAL A 161 3.88 2.42 -7.72
C VAL A 161 4.66 3.73 -7.74
N ASP A 162 5.96 3.66 -7.48
CA ASP A 162 6.84 4.80 -7.71
C ASP A 162 6.98 5.01 -9.23
N ALA A 163 6.60 6.18 -9.74
CA ALA A 163 6.56 6.45 -11.16
C ALA A 163 7.96 6.43 -11.82
N ARG A 164 9.02 6.72 -11.06
CA ARG A 164 10.42 6.69 -11.54
C ARG A 164 10.95 5.27 -11.53
N TYR A 165 10.75 4.53 -10.44
CA TYR A 165 11.28 3.18 -10.28
C TYR A 165 10.47 2.12 -11.03
N LYS A 166 9.19 2.40 -11.31
CA LYS A 166 8.23 1.52 -11.96
C LYS A 166 8.22 0.13 -11.29
N THR A 167 8.78 -0.89 -11.94
CA THR A 167 8.88 -2.27 -11.41
C THR A 167 10.32 -2.77 -11.25
N GLY A 168 11.31 -1.88 -11.38
CA GLY A 168 12.73 -2.24 -11.51
C GLY A 168 12.95 -3.18 -12.69
N ASN A 169 13.73 -4.24 -12.49
CA ASN A 169 14.01 -5.26 -13.51
C ASN A 169 12.85 -6.27 -13.75
N GLY A 170 11.74 -6.13 -13.02
CA GLY A 170 10.54 -6.97 -13.15
C GLY A 170 10.69 -8.40 -12.60
N ARG A 171 11.72 -8.67 -11.80
CA ARG A 171 11.95 -10.00 -11.20
C ARG A 171 11.59 -10.03 -9.72
N LEU A 172 11.23 -11.21 -9.23
CA LEU A 172 10.98 -11.45 -7.81
C LEU A 172 12.27 -11.40 -6.99
N LEU A 173 12.13 -11.10 -5.71
CA LEU A 173 13.21 -11.28 -4.74
C LEU A 173 13.80 -12.70 -4.81
N PRO A 174 15.13 -12.86 -4.65
CA PRO A 174 16.14 -11.80 -4.54
C PRO A 174 16.69 -11.29 -5.88
N ALA A 175 16.35 -11.92 -7.03
CA ALA A 175 16.81 -11.49 -8.35
C ALA A 175 16.33 -10.08 -8.75
N GLY A 176 15.24 -9.61 -8.17
CA GLY A 176 14.67 -8.28 -8.39
C GLY A 176 13.88 -7.76 -7.18
N PRO A 177 13.27 -6.58 -7.31
CA PRO A 177 12.65 -5.88 -6.18
C PRO A 177 11.23 -6.35 -5.87
N LEU A 178 10.61 -7.17 -6.72
CA LEU A 178 9.21 -7.57 -6.54
C LEU A 178 9.06 -8.59 -5.40
N ARG A 179 8.17 -8.30 -4.45
CA ARG A 179 7.77 -9.22 -3.38
C ARG A 179 6.75 -10.26 -3.86
N GLU A 180 6.12 -10.01 -5.01
CA GLU A 180 5.17 -10.92 -5.66
C GLU A 180 5.05 -10.56 -7.15
N PRO A 181 4.53 -11.46 -8.01
CA PRO A 181 4.35 -11.14 -9.42
C PRO A 181 3.44 -9.92 -9.59
N PHE A 182 3.87 -8.94 -10.39
CA PHE A 182 3.16 -7.67 -10.54
C PHE A 182 1.69 -7.86 -10.95
N HIS A 183 1.42 -8.77 -11.90
CA HIS A 183 0.06 -9.11 -12.32
C HIS A 183 -0.83 -9.65 -11.20
N LYS A 184 -0.27 -10.39 -10.22
CA LYS A 184 -1.02 -10.87 -9.04
C LYS A 184 -1.38 -9.72 -8.10
N ALA A 185 -0.48 -8.74 -7.95
CA ALA A 185 -0.77 -7.54 -7.19
C ALA A 185 -1.89 -6.73 -7.86
N LEU A 186 -1.79 -6.49 -9.18
CA LEU A 186 -2.83 -5.79 -9.95
C LEU A 186 -4.19 -6.48 -9.87
N ALA A 187 -4.23 -7.80 -9.99
CA ALA A 187 -5.49 -8.55 -9.97
C ALA A 187 -6.28 -8.40 -8.65
N ARG A 188 -5.64 -7.90 -7.59
CA ARG A 188 -6.25 -7.69 -6.25
C ARG A 188 -6.53 -6.22 -5.94
N CYS A 189 -6.33 -5.32 -6.90
CA CYS A 189 -6.46 -3.88 -6.73
C CYS A 189 -7.47 -3.29 -7.72
N GLU A 190 -8.20 -2.26 -7.29
CA GLU A 190 -9.18 -1.55 -8.11
C GLU A 190 -8.53 -0.43 -8.92
N ALA A 191 -7.37 0.07 -8.48
CA ALA A 191 -6.61 1.05 -9.24
C ALA A 191 -5.11 1.03 -8.89
N VAL A 192 -4.32 1.60 -9.80
CA VAL A 192 -2.89 1.87 -9.62
C VAL A 192 -2.71 3.36 -9.32
N VAL A 193 -1.93 3.65 -8.27
CA VAL A 193 -1.57 5.00 -7.84
C VAL A 193 -0.10 5.23 -8.15
N ALA A 194 0.16 6.08 -9.14
CA ALA A 194 1.51 6.51 -9.49
C ALA A 194 1.95 7.62 -8.53
N VAL A 195 2.98 7.35 -7.73
CA VAL A 195 3.58 8.32 -6.82
C VAL A 195 4.76 8.96 -7.52
N MET A 196 4.67 10.26 -7.74
CA MET A 196 5.78 11.06 -8.27
C MET A 196 6.43 11.81 -7.11
N PRO A 197 7.75 11.73 -6.93
CA PRO A 197 8.42 12.64 -6.02
C PRO A 197 8.21 14.07 -6.51
N SER A 198 7.86 14.96 -5.59
CA SER A 198 7.78 16.38 -5.85
C SER A 198 9.16 16.87 -6.27
N CYS A 199 9.31 17.23 -7.56
CA CYS A 199 10.39 18.11 -7.95
C CYS A 199 10.10 19.47 -7.29
N SER A 200 11.03 19.97 -6.49
CA SER A 200 11.12 21.39 -6.16
C SER A 200 11.58 22.18 -7.40
N ALA A 201 10.85 22.06 -8.52
CA ALA A 201 11.11 22.76 -9.75
C ALA A 201 9.84 23.51 -10.15
N SER A 202 10.02 24.79 -10.47
CA SER A 202 9.01 25.70 -11.03
C SER A 202 8.13 25.04 -12.09
N PRO A 203 6.86 25.46 -12.23
CA PRO A 203 5.92 24.87 -13.18
C PRO A 203 6.39 25.16 -14.60
N THR A 204 7.11 24.22 -15.20
CA THR A 204 7.44 24.25 -16.63
C THR A 204 6.71 23.08 -17.30
N GLN A 205 6.12 23.36 -18.45
CA GLN A 205 5.10 22.59 -19.17
C GLN A 205 5.48 21.14 -19.56
N SER A 206 6.66 20.64 -19.17
CA SER A 206 7.12 19.27 -19.42
C SER A 206 6.43 18.23 -18.54
N GLY A 207 5.88 18.61 -17.37
CA GLY A 207 5.19 17.69 -16.47
C GLY A 207 3.88 17.13 -17.04
N ALA A 208 3.16 17.91 -17.84
CA ALA A 208 1.87 17.51 -18.41
C ALA A 208 2.00 16.39 -19.46
N LEU A 209 3.08 16.41 -20.26
CA LEU A 209 3.33 15.40 -21.30
C LEU A 209 3.77 14.05 -20.70
N ASP A 210 4.54 14.09 -19.61
CA ASP A 210 4.88 12.88 -18.87
C ASP A 210 3.67 12.31 -18.13
N GLU A 211 2.80 13.17 -17.57
CA GLU A 211 1.53 12.78 -16.93
C GLU A 211 0.56 12.12 -17.93
N GLU A 212 0.40 12.68 -19.13
CA GLU A 212 -0.48 12.14 -20.18
C GLU A 212 0.06 10.80 -20.73
N ARG A 213 1.38 10.67 -20.89
CA ARG A 213 2.02 9.43 -21.35
C ARG A 213 2.01 8.32 -20.29
N LEU A 214 2.17 8.66 -19.01
CA LEU A 214 1.98 7.73 -17.89
C LEU A 214 0.51 7.32 -17.75
N ARG A 215 -0.42 8.25 -17.99
CA ARG A 215 -1.85 7.96 -18.07
C ARG A 215 -2.11 6.93 -19.17
N ASP A 216 -1.56 7.11 -20.36
CA ASP A 216 -1.73 6.14 -21.45
C ASP A 216 -1.06 4.78 -21.15
N GLU A 217 0.13 4.75 -20.54
CA GLU A 217 0.81 3.50 -20.15
C GLU A 217 0.09 2.75 -19.01
N LEU A 218 -0.53 3.45 -18.05
CA LEU A 218 -1.20 2.85 -16.89
C LEU A 218 -2.70 2.57 -17.13
N VAL A 219 -3.39 3.41 -17.91
CA VAL A 219 -4.81 3.22 -18.32
C VAL A 219 -4.92 2.06 -19.32
N ALA A 220 -3.87 1.74 -20.07
CA ALA A 220 -3.80 0.56 -20.92
C ALA A 220 -3.87 -0.79 -20.16
N GLN A 221 -3.82 -0.79 -18.82
CA GLN A 221 -4.04 -1.97 -17.99
C GLN A 221 -5.36 -1.82 -17.22
N PRO A 222 -6.48 -2.38 -17.70
CA PRO A 222 -7.76 -2.21 -17.03
C PRO A 222 -7.72 -2.91 -15.66
N ALA A 223 -7.68 -2.11 -14.59
CA ALA A 223 -8.04 -2.59 -13.26
C ALA A 223 -9.55 -2.91 -13.27
N ARG A 224 -9.94 -4.08 -12.78
CA ARG A 224 -11.35 -4.49 -12.75
C ARG A 224 -12.14 -3.52 -11.87
N SER A 225 -13.22 -2.95 -12.40
CA SER A 225 -14.27 -2.41 -11.54
C SER A 225 -15.08 -3.59 -10.99
N ALA A 226 -15.23 -3.69 -9.68
CA ALA A 226 -16.18 -4.62 -9.08
C ALA A 226 -16.73 -4.11 -7.74
N SER A 227 -18.01 -4.38 -7.59
CA SER A 227 -18.96 -3.95 -6.57
C SER A 227 -18.68 -4.53 -5.18
N SER A 228 -18.39 -3.66 -4.20
CA SER A 228 -18.53 -4.01 -2.78
C SER A 228 -19.90 -3.53 -2.29
N PRO A 229 -20.72 -4.37 -1.61
CA PRO A 229 -22.07 -4.00 -1.18
C PRO A 229 -22.10 -2.99 -0.01
N ARG A 230 -20.96 -2.65 0.60
CA ARG A 230 -20.85 -1.65 1.69
C ARG A 230 -20.32 -0.29 1.24
N PHE A 231 -19.83 -0.17 0.01
CA PHE A 231 -19.45 1.09 -0.62
C PHE A 231 -20.43 1.34 -1.76
N ASP A 232 -21.25 2.38 -1.66
CA ASP A 232 -22.12 2.78 -2.76
C ASP A 232 -21.25 3.09 -4.00
N HIS A 233 -21.73 2.69 -5.19
CA HIS A 233 -21.03 2.90 -6.47
C HIS A 233 -20.78 4.39 -6.76
N SER A 234 -21.51 5.29 -6.12
CA SER A 234 -21.30 6.74 -6.19
C SER A 234 -20.00 7.17 -5.49
N ASP A 235 -19.73 6.65 -4.29
CA ASP A 235 -18.50 6.89 -3.51
C ASP A 235 -17.29 6.19 -4.12
N ALA A 236 -17.47 4.95 -4.60
CA ALA A 236 -16.43 4.24 -5.32
C ALA A 236 -16.06 4.95 -6.63
N LYS A 237 -17.02 5.41 -7.45
CA LYS A 237 -16.71 6.18 -8.68
C LYS A 237 -15.96 7.48 -8.40
N SER A 238 -16.22 8.16 -7.27
CA SER A 238 -15.45 9.34 -6.82
C SER A 238 -13.98 9.00 -6.47
N LEU A 239 -13.72 7.76 -6.04
CA LEU A 239 -12.39 7.24 -5.74
C LEU A 239 -11.71 6.53 -6.94
N THR A 240 -12.47 5.93 -7.86
CA THR A 240 -11.99 5.10 -8.97
C THR A 240 -11.79 5.90 -10.27
N ASN A 241 -12.53 7.00 -10.50
CA ASN A 241 -12.27 7.90 -11.65
C ASN A 241 -11.10 8.87 -11.42
N ALA A 242 -10.51 8.86 -10.23
CA ALA A 242 -9.29 9.59 -9.95
C ALA A 242 -8.11 8.61 -10.06
N LEU A 243 -7.42 8.65 -11.20
CA LEU A 243 -5.97 8.39 -11.19
C LEU A 243 -5.39 9.41 -10.19
N PHE A 244 -5.24 9.00 -8.94
CA PHE A 244 -4.67 9.85 -7.91
C PHE A 244 -3.18 10.00 -8.21
N LEU A 245 -2.80 10.98 -9.01
CA LEU A 245 -1.46 11.54 -8.99
C LEU A 245 -1.30 12.24 -7.64
N ILE A 246 -0.91 11.49 -6.62
CA ILE A 246 -0.61 12.04 -5.31
C ILE A 246 0.79 12.63 -5.42
N THR A 247 0.84 13.92 -5.71
CA THR A 247 2.07 14.70 -5.55
C THR A 247 2.31 14.82 -4.05
N THR A 248 3.35 14.14 -3.55
CA THR A 248 3.73 14.27 -2.13
C THR A 248 4.36 15.65 -1.97
N ARG A 249 3.72 16.58 -1.26
CA ARG A 249 4.38 17.84 -0.88
C ARG A 249 5.49 17.60 0.14
#